data_AF-A0A7C2Z3H2-F1
#
_entry.id   AF-A0A7C2Z3H2-F1
#
_cell.length_a   1.000
_cell.length_b   1.000
_cell.length_c   1.000
_cell.angle_alpha   90.00
_cell.angle_beta   90.00
_cell.angle_gamma   90.00
#
_symmetry.space_group_name_H-M   'P 1'
#
loop_
_entity.id
_entity.type
_entity.pdbx_description
1 polymer ?
#
loop_
_entity_poly.entity_id
_entity_poly.type
_entity_poly.pdbx_seq_one_letter_code
_entity_poly.pdbx_strand_id
1 'polypeptide(L)'
;MLRKALSLLVLAVGCSIVSAGPYAPPAEQPGSTAIYMDDPNFISWATGITLERGYVDINDPLKGYASYGSDANALGPANGDSYGIVSLGDGGVAVLTFANPIADGPGYDFAVFENAFSDTFLEIGFVEVSSDGNNFFRFGSVSLTQTSTQAGTFDSLDTTNLHNFAGKYRQAYGTPFDLEELENINPLLNVNRVTHVRIIDVTGCIEVSYRSYDSQGHKINDPWPTPFSTGGFDLDAVGVIHEKTVLADFNGDGIVNFYDYSIFAAAYLSKPGDGNWDQRCDISEPADNVIDMLDFMWLVDEWLNTERWYAQ
;
A
#
# COMPACT_ATOMS: atom_id res chain seq x y z
N MET A 1 -17.32 -68.80 36.25
CA MET A 1 -17.14 -67.34 36.22
C MET A 1 -16.22 -66.98 35.06
N LEU A 2 -16.75 -66.66 33.88
CA LEU A 2 -15.94 -66.21 32.75
C LEU A 2 -15.69 -64.71 32.88
N ARG A 3 -14.43 -64.31 33.09
CA ARG A 3 -14.02 -62.90 33.04
C ARG A 3 -13.81 -62.52 31.57
N LYS A 4 -14.72 -61.69 31.02
CA LYS A 4 -14.54 -61.06 29.72
C LYS A 4 -13.46 -59.97 29.86
N ALA A 5 -12.32 -60.14 29.19
CA ALA A 5 -11.33 -59.09 29.05
C ALA A 5 -11.85 -58.06 28.03
N LEU A 6 -12.05 -56.82 28.47
CA LEU A 6 -12.44 -55.71 27.63
C LEU A 6 -11.15 -55.08 27.08
N SER A 7 -10.80 -55.41 25.84
CA SER A 7 -9.68 -54.75 25.14
C SER A 7 -10.13 -53.36 24.69
N LEU A 8 -9.61 -52.34 25.35
CA LEU A 8 -9.83 -50.94 24.97
C LEU A 8 -8.94 -50.62 23.76
N LEU A 9 -9.53 -50.54 22.57
CA LEU A 9 -8.86 -50.06 21.37
C LEU A 9 -8.79 -48.53 21.44
N VAL A 10 -7.62 -47.99 21.77
CA VAL A 10 -7.37 -46.53 21.69
C VAL A 10 -7.13 -46.19 20.22
N LEU A 11 -8.14 -45.60 19.58
CA LEU A 11 -8.03 -45.05 18.25
C LEU A 11 -7.22 -43.76 18.34
N ALA A 12 -5.93 -43.81 18.03
CA ALA A 12 -5.11 -42.61 17.86
C ALA A 12 -5.59 -41.89 16.60
N VAL A 13 -6.45 -40.88 16.78
CA VAL A 13 -6.79 -39.94 15.72
C VAL A 13 -5.52 -39.12 15.46
N GLY A 14 -4.77 -39.48 14.42
CA GLY A 14 -3.70 -38.66 13.90
C GLY A 14 -4.32 -37.36 13.39
N CYS A 15 -4.23 -36.29 14.18
CA CYS A 15 -4.48 -34.96 13.68
C CYS A 15 -3.32 -34.62 12.76
N SER A 16 -3.54 -34.73 11.45
CA SER A 16 -2.64 -34.13 10.46
C SER A 16 -2.71 -32.63 10.67
N ILE A 17 -1.72 -32.09 11.37
CA ILE A 17 -1.49 -30.66 11.45
C ILE A 17 -1.15 -30.24 10.01
N VAL A 18 -2.13 -29.74 9.27
CA VAL A 18 -1.85 -28.92 8.11
C VAL A 18 -1.18 -27.68 8.70
N SER A 19 0.14 -27.61 8.58
CA SER A 19 0.87 -26.45 9.07
C SER A 19 0.50 -25.29 8.17
N ALA A 20 -0.37 -24.41 8.65
CA ALA A 20 -0.45 -23.05 8.12
C ALA A 20 0.97 -22.45 8.12
N GLY A 21 1.25 -21.59 7.16
CA GLY A 21 2.46 -20.79 7.15
C GLY A 21 2.50 -19.80 8.34
N PRO A 22 3.62 -19.11 8.55
CA PRO A 22 3.82 -18.27 9.74
C PRO A 22 3.09 -16.93 9.69
N TYR A 23 2.50 -16.56 8.55
CA TYR A 23 1.90 -15.25 8.32
C TYR A 23 0.39 -15.26 8.53
N ALA A 24 -0.19 -14.05 8.60
CA ALA A 24 -1.61 -13.87 8.88
C ALA A 24 -2.52 -14.67 7.92
N PRO A 25 -3.58 -15.33 8.43
CA PRO A 25 -4.55 -16.11 7.67
C PRO A 25 -5.52 -15.22 6.88
N PRO A 26 -6.45 -15.81 6.10
CA PRO A 26 -7.40 -15.05 5.30
C PRO A 26 -8.24 -14.08 6.13
N ALA A 27 -8.86 -13.11 5.45
CA ALA A 27 -9.76 -12.14 6.07
C ALA A 27 -10.82 -12.83 6.95
N GLU A 28 -11.20 -12.18 8.05
CA GLU A 28 -12.19 -12.67 9.03
C GLU A 28 -11.78 -13.95 9.79
N GLN A 29 -10.56 -14.47 9.60
CA GLN A 29 -10.03 -15.57 10.42
C GLN A 29 -9.31 -15.04 11.67
N PRO A 30 -9.31 -15.79 12.79
CA PRO A 30 -8.55 -15.41 13.98
C PRO A 30 -7.06 -15.19 13.68
N GLY A 31 -6.55 -14.00 13.99
CA GLY A 31 -5.16 -13.60 13.73
C GLY A 31 -4.92 -13.00 12.34
N SER A 32 -5.95 -12.83 11.52
CA SER A 32 -5.84 -12.07 10.26
C SER A 32 -5.50 -10.61 10.54
N THR A 33 -4.76 -10.00 9.61
CA THR A 33 -4.46 -8.56 9.62
C THR A 33 -5.23 -7.80 8.54
N ALA A 34 -6.13 -8.47 7.80
CA ALA A 34 -6.93 -7.83 6.76
C ALA A 34 -7.76 -6.68 7.34
N ILE A 35 -7.76 -5.52 6.66
CA ILE A 35 -8.57 -4.36 7.06
C ILE A 35 -9.73 -4.21 6.08
N TYR A 36 -10.96 -4.17 6.59
CA TYR A 36 -12.15 -4.00 5.75
C TYR A 36 -12.20 -2.58 5.16
N MET A 37 -12.66 -2.43 3.92
CA MET A 37 -12.63 -1.13 3.20
C MET A 37 -13.37 0.02 3.89
N ASP A 38 -14.42 -0.28 4.67
CA ASP A 38 -15.18 0.73 5.43
C ASP A 38 -14.66 0.87 6.87
N ASP A 39 -13.46 0.39 7.17
CA ASP A 39 -12.86 0.58 8.50
C ASP A 39 -12.73 2.10 8.80
N PRO A 40 -13.26 2.58 9.94
CA PRO A 40 -13.30 4.01 10.24
C PRO A 40 -11.91 4.62 10.47
N ASN A 41 -10.85 3.82 10.56
CA ASN A 41 -9.49 4.31 10.65
C ASN A 41 -8.96 4.84 9.30
N PHE A 42 -9.60 4.52 8.17
CA PHE A 42 -9.25 5.17 6.91
C PHE A 42 -9.72 6.62 6.90
N ILE A 43 -8.76 7.54 6.83
CA ILE A 43 -9.00 8.99 6.89
C ILE A 43 -8.89 9.67 5.53
N SER A 44 -8.15 9.08 4.60
CA SER A 44 -8.01 9.57 3.22
C SER A 44 -7.66 8.43 2.25
N TRP A 45 -7.56 8.76 0.97
CA TRP A 45 -7.34 7.82 -0.13
C TRP A 45 -6.45 8.45 -1.19
N ALA A 46 -5.83 7.63 -2.04
CA ALA A 46 -5.05 8.12 -3.17
C ALA A 46 -5.88 9.08 -4.06
N THR A 47 -5.27 10.19 -4.46
CA THR A 47 -5.89 11.27 -5.24
C THR A 47 -5.30 11.43 -6.65
N GLY A 48 -4.16 10.81 -6.92
CA GLY A 48 -3.55 10.80 -8.24
C GLY A 48 -2.79 9.50 -8.50
N ILE A 49 -2.59 9.17 -9.77
CA ILE A 49 -1.93 7.94 -10.21
C ILE A 49 -1.15 8.19 -11.51
N THR A 50 -0.03 7.50 -11.66
CA THR A 50 0.64 7.27 -12.94
C THR A 50 0.73 5.77 -13.17
N LEU A 51 0.21 5.30 -14.30
CA LEU A 51 0.14 3.88 -14.64
C LEU A 51 1.05 3.55 -15.83
N GLU A 52 1.89 2.53 -15.67
CA GLU A 52 2.60 1.84 -16.74
C GLU A 52 2.12 0.39 -16.81
N ARG A 53 1.36 0.06 -17.84
CA ARG A 53 0.80 -1.30 -17.97
C ARG A 53 1.87 -2.31 -18.40
N GLY A 54 1.83 -3.46 -17.77
CA GLY A 54 2.53 -4.67 -18.14
C GLY A 54 1.84 -5.42 -19.28
N TYR A 55 2.48 -6.50 -19.72
CA TYR A 55 1.98 -7.32 -20.83
C TYR A 55 0.73 -8.11 -20.42
N VAL A 56 -0.11 -8.45 -21.40
CA VAL A 56 -1.12 -9.51 -21.20
C VAL A 56 -0.44 -10.85 -20.89
N ASP A 57 0.72 -11.09 -21.50
CA ASP A 57 1.55 -12.27 -21.30
C ASP A 57 2.98 -11.90 -21.67
N ILE A 58 3.85 -11.77 -20.66
CA ILE A 58 5.24 -11.35 -20.88
C ILE A 58 6.03 -12.34 -21.75
N ASN A 59 5.58 -13.60 -21.84
CA ASN A 59 6.19 -14.62 -22.69
C ASN A 59 5.71 -14.54 -24.16
N ASP A 60 4.65 -13.76 -24.44
CA ASP A 60 4.21 -13.44 -25.80
C ASP A 60 3.84 -11.95 -25.93
N PRO A 61 4.85 -11.05 -26.04
CA PRO A 61 4.62 -9.60 -26.12
C PRO A 61 3.75 -9.14 -27.29
N LEU A 62 3.53 -9.99 -28.31
CA LEU A 62 2.67 -9.67 -29.45
C LEU A 62 1.19 -9.59 -29.05
N LYS A 63 0.80 -10.14 -27.90
CA LYS A 63 -0.55 -10.01 -27.33
C LYS A 63 -0.84 -8.60 -26.78
N GLY A 64 0.18 -7.74 -26.66
CA GLY A 64 0.04 -6.38 -26.17
C GLY A 64 -0.03 -6.30 -24.65
N TYR A 65 -0.58 -5.20 -24.15
CA TYR A 65 -0.64 -4.85 -22.73
C TYR A 65 -2.00 -5.14 -22.12
N ALA A 66 -2.05 -5.33 -20.79
CA ALA A 66 -3.33 -5.31 -20.07
C ALA A 66 -4.10 -4.03 -20.41
N SER A 67 -5.42 -4.06 -20.28
CA SER A 67 -6.26 -2.97 -20.79
C SER A 67 -7.57 -2.75 -20.04
N TYR A 68 -7.86 -3.57 -19.03
CA TYR A 68 -9.06 -3.38 -18.25
C TYR A 68 -8.94 -2.19 -17.29
N GLY A 69 -10.05 -1.50 -17.07
CA GLY A 69 -10.12 -0.34 -16.19
C GLY A 69 -9.42 0.91 -16.73
N SER A 70 -9.49 1.97 -15.96
CA SER A 70 -8.79 3.23 -16.18
C SER A 70 -8.07 3.65 -14.91
N ASP A 71 -7.07 4.50 -15.04
CA ASP A 71 -6.32 5.11 -13.93
C ASP A 71 -7.25 5.60 -12.80
N ALA A 72 -8.37 6.25 -13.15
CA ALA A 72 -9.33 6.79 -12.19
C ALA A 72 -10.04 5.73 -11.34
N ASN A 73 -10.02 4.46 -11.73
CA ASN A 73 -10.61 3.38 -10.94
C ASN A 73 -9.81 3.09 -9.66
N ALA A 74 -8.50 3.36 -9.64
CA ALA A 74 -7.65 3.18 -8.46
C ALA A 74 -7.66 4.36 -7.46
N LEU A 75 -8.49 5.38 -7.71
CA LEU A 75 -8.51 6.62 -6.93
C LEU A 75 -9.76 6.71 -6.06
N GLY A 76 -9.60 7.31 -4.88
CA GLY A 76 -10.68 7.40 -3.90
C GLY A 76 -10.91 6.09 -3.14
N PRO A 77 -12.06 5.97 -2.45
CA PRO A 77 -12.41 4.79 -1.66
C PRO A 77 -12.48 3.51 -2.48
N ALA A 78 -11.98 2.42 -1.89
CA ALA A 78 -12.13 1.08 -2.45
C ALA A 78 -13.61 0.75 -2.69
N ASN A 79 -13.90 0.13 -3.82
CA ASN A 79 -15.27 -0.26 -4.18
C ASN A 79 -15.64 -1.62 -3.60
N GLY A 80 -14.64 -2.52 -3.46
CA GLY A 80 -14.86 -3.89 -3.03
C GLY A 80 -15.67 -4.72 -4.04
N ASP A 81 -15.62 -4.34 -5.33
CA ASP A 81 -16.33 -5.00 -6.42
C ASP A 81 -15.41 -5.35 -7.59
N SER A 82 -15.89 -6.22 -8.48
CA SER A 82 -15.15 -6.76 -9.63
C SER A 82 -14.99 -5.81 -10.83
N TYR A 83 -15.43 -4.56 -10.73
CA TYR A 83 -15.58 -3.65 -11.88
C TYR A 83 -14.84 -2.32 -11.71
N GLY A 84 -14.73 -1.83 -10.48
CA GLY A 84 -14.11 -0.57 -10.12
C GLY A 84 -12.59 -0.62 -10.02
N ILE A 85 -11.89 -1.42 -10.84
CA ILE A 85 -10.44 -1.65 -10.71
C ILE A 85 -9.66 -1.26 -11.97
N VAL A 86 -8.33 -1.26 -11.85
CA VAL A 86 -7.40 -1.16 -12.98
C VAL A 86 -6.35 -2.27 -12.93
N SER A 87 -6.27 -3.04 -14.02
CA SER A 87 -5.36 -4.18 -14.11
C SER A 87 -3.95 -3.76 -14.54
N LEU A 88 -2.93 -4.23 -13.85
CA LEU A 88 -1.54 -3.86 -14.15
C LEU A 88 -0.96 -4.67 -15.31
N GLY A 89 -1.30 -5.94 -15.48
CA GLY A 89 -0.62 -6.85 -16.40
C GLY A 89 0.74 -7.32 -15.89
N ASP A 90 1.32 -8.33 -16.55
CA ASP A 90 2.60 -8.92 -16.18
C ASP A 90 3.70 -7.85 -16.08
N GLY A 91 4.15 -7.57 -14.86
CA GLY A 91 5.19 -6.60 -14.53
C GLY A 91 4.76 -5.13 -14.61
N GLY A 92 3.45 -4.85 -14.67
CA GLY A 92 2.91 -3.50 -14.66
C GLY A 92 3.14 -2.76 -13.34
N VAL A 93 3.10 -1.44 -13.40
CA VAL A 93 3.46 -0.54 -12.30
C VAL A 93 2.43 0.58 -12.17
N ALA A 94 1.93 0.81 -10.96
CA ALA A 94 1.14 1.98 -10.61
C ALA A 94 1.85 2.79 -9.53
N VAL A 95 1.97 4.10 -9.71
CA VAL A 95 2.48 5.03 -8.70
C VAL A 95 1.34 5.94 -8.28
N LEU A 96 0.87 5.79 -7.04
CA LEU A 96 -0.20 6.57 -6.45
C LEU A 96 0.36 7.74 -5.64
N THR A 97 -0.38 8.84 -5.61
CA THR A 97 -0.09 10.08 -4.86
C THR A 97 -1.28 10.47 -4.01
N PHE A 98 -1.01 11.24 -2.95
CA PHE A 98 -1.97 11.57 -1.91
C PHE A 98 -2.06 13.08 -1.70
N ALA A 99 -3.21 13.56 -1.23
CA ALA A 99 -3.39 14.98 -0.93
C ALA A 99 -2.51 15.42 0.25
N ASN A 100 -2.45 14.59 1.30
CA ASN A 100 -1.53 14.73 2.42
C ASN A 100 -0.53 13.57 2.38
N PRO A 101 0.74 13.78 2.79
CA PRO A 101 1.68 12.69 2.89
C PRO A 101 1.25 11.70 3.98
N ILE A 102 1.39 10.40 3.67
CA ILE A 102 1.26 9.31 4.64
C ILE A 102 2.42 9.45 5.63
N ALA A 103 2.13 9.28 6.92
CA ALA A 103 3.12 9.40 7.97
C ALA A 103 3.05 8.19 8.89
N ASP A 104 4.22 7.70 9.28
CA ASP A 104 4.38 6.65 10.28
C ASP A 104 3.67 7.00 11.60
N GLY A 105 2.83 6.09 12.05
CA GLY A 105 2.04 6.19 13.27
C GLY A 105 1.93 4.83 13.98
N PRO A 106 1.14 4.74 15.07
CA PRO A 106 1.02 3.47 15.80
C PRO A 106 0.37 2.36 14.95
N GLY A 107 1.17 1.41 14.47
CA GLY A 107 0.71 0.27 13.67
C GLY A 107 0.59 0.63 12.19
N TYR A 108 -0.36 0.01 11.49
CA TYR A 108 -0.48 0.19 10.04
C TYR A 108 -0.85 1.62 9.63
N ASP A 109 -0.21 2.14 8.58
CA ASP A 109 -0.38 3.52 8.11
C ASP A 109 -1.18 3.62 6.82
N PHE A 110 -1.21 2.55 6.03
CA PHE A 110 -2.04 2.47 4.83
C PHE A 110 -2.34 1.02 4.46
N ALA A 111 -3.29 0.82 3.56
CA ALA A 111 -3.62 -0.50 3.01
C ALA A 111 -3.85 -0.43 1.50
N VAL A 112 -3.45 -1.50 0.81
CA VAL A 112 -3.64 -1.66 -0.63
C VAL A 112 -4.77 -2.67 -0.89
N PHE A 113 -5.72 -2.26 -1.72
CA PHE A 113 -6.91 -3.04 -2.06
C PHE A 113 -6.79 -3.61 -3.47
N GLU A 114 -7.17 -4.88 -3.58
CA GLU A 114 -7.15 -5.70 -4.78
C GLU A 114 -8.53 -6.38 -4.91
N ASN A 115 -8.78 -7.07 -6.02
CA ASN A 115 -10.05 -7.64 -6.40
C ASN A 115 -10.16 -9.17 -6.35
N ALA A 116 -9.39 -9.82 -5.48
CA ALA A 116 -9.40 -11.27 -5.36
C ALA A 116 -10.82 -11.80 -5.09
N PHE A 117 -11.31 -12.69 -5.96
CA PHE A 117 -12.66 -13.26 -5.87
C PHE A 117 -12.88 -14.14 -4.63
N SER A 118 -11.82 -14.62 -4.00
CA SER A 118 -11.89 -15.52 -2.84
C SER A 118 -10.62 -15.44 -2.00
N ASP A 119 -10.63 -16.07 -0.82
CA ASP A 119 -9.49 -16.14 0.09
C ASP A 119 -8.25 -16.85 -0.48
N THR A 120 -8.40 -17.50 -1.64
CA THR A 120 -7.34 -18.31 -2.26
C THR A 120 -7.09 -18.03 -3.73
N PHE A 121 -7.97 -17.29 -4.41
CA PHE A 121 -7.68 -16.75 -5.74
C PHE A 121 -7.10 -15.36 -5.53
N LEU A 122 -5.78 -15.29 -5.45
CA LEU A 122 -5.03 -14.07 -5.11
C LEU A 122 -4.10 -13.74 -6.25
N GLU A 123 -3.96 -12.45 -6.54
CA GLU A 123 -2.98 -11.89 -7.47
C GLU A 123 -2.18 -10.85 -6.69
N ILE A 124 -0.87 -11.03 -6.58
CA ILE A 124 -0.06 -10.29 -5.61
C ILE A 124 0.82 -9.21 -6.24
N GLY A 125 1.04 -8.14 -5.47
CA GLY A 125 1.87 -7.00 -5.87
C GLY A 125 2.96 -6.70 -4.84
N PHE A 126 4.14 -6.30 -5.31
CA PHE A 126 5.11 -5.63 -4.45
C PHE A 126 4.64 -4.23 -4.12
N VAL A 127 4.96 -3.77 -2.91
CA VAL A 127 4.67 -2.41 -2.45
C VAL A 127 5.97 -1.70 -2.13
N GLU A 128 6.08 -0.47 -2.63
CA GLU A 128 7.19 0.43 -2.35
C GLU A 128 6.65 1.82 -2.01
N VAL A 129 7.43 2.61 -1.28
CA VAL A 129 7.08 3.98 -0.90
C VAL A 129 8.18 4.95 -1.25
N SER A 130 7.82 6.21 -1.45
CA SER A 130 8.76 7.29 -1.73
C SER A 130 8.31 8.60 -1.08
N SER A 131 9.29 9.39 -0.62
CA SER A 131 9.08 10.75 -0.13
C SER A 131 9.23 11.81 -1.23
N ASP A 132 9.81 11.47 -2.39
CA ASP A 132 10.21 12.42 -3.44
C ASP A 132 9.77 12.05 -4.86
N GLY A 133 9.14 10.88 -5.03
CA GLY A 133 8.68 10.36 -6.34
C GLY A 133 9.79 9.80 -7.23
N ASN A 134 11.05 9.79 -6.78
CA ASN A 134 12.20 9.31 -7.54
C ASN A 134 12.87 8.10 -6.89
N ASN A 135 13.04 8.15 -5.57
CA ASN A 135 13.67 7.10 -4.77
C ASN A 135 12.58 6.27 -4.09
N PHE A 136 12.47 5.00 -4.45
CA PHE A 136 11.46 4.08 -3.93
C PHE A 136 12.08 2.97 -3.09
N PHE A 137 11.43 2.66 -1.98
CA PHE A 137 11.90 1.69 -1.00
C PHE A 137 10.84 0.62 -0.77
N ARG A 138 11.23 -0.64 -0.94
CA ARG A 138 10.33 -1.79 -0.96
C ARG A 138 10.16 -2.40 0.43
N PHE A 139 8.92 -2.74 0.79
CA PHE A 139 8.63 -3.58 1.95
C PHE A 139 9.24 -4.97 1.80
N GLY A 140 9.76 -5.53 2.89
CA GLY A 140 10.37 -6.86 2.90
C GLY A 140 9.36 -7.98 2.67
N SER A 141 8.95 -8.20 1.42
CA SER A 141 7.97 -9.24 1.08
C SER A 141 8.59 -10.64 1.13
N VAL A 142 7.80 -11.63 1.55
CA VAL A 142 8.25 -13.04 1.67
C VAL A 142 7.17 -13.98 1.16
N SER A 143 7.55 -14.87 0.25
CA SER A 143 6.67 -15.92 -0.29
C SER A 143 7.22 -17.30 0.04
N LEU A 144 6.38 -18.12 0.67
CA LEU A 144 6.63 -19.53 0.95
C LEU A 144 5.80 -20.45 0.05
N THR A 145 5.26 -19.92 -1.06
CA THR A 145 4.49 -20.74 -2.01
C THR A 145 5.42 -21.79 -2.64
N GLN A 146 4.85 -22.97 -2.96
CA GLN A 146 5.64 -24.04 -3.57
C GLN A 146 6.14 -23.60 -4.95
N THR A 147 7.38 -23.95 -5.31
CA THR A 147 7.98 -23.58 -6.61
C THR A 147 8.41 -24.80 -7.43
N SER A 148 7.82 -25.96 -7.14
CA SER A 148 8.12 -27.23 -7.82
C SER A 148 7.38 -27.37 -9.15
N THR A 149 6.17 -26.78 -9.22
CA THR A 149 5.32 -26.72 -10.40
C THR A 149 4.75 -25.31 -10.53
N GLN A 150 4.69 -24.77 -11.74
CA GLN A 150 4.07 -23.46 -12.00
C GLN A 150 2.62 -23.47 -11.48
N ALA A 151 2.24 -22.43 -10.71
CA ALA A 151 0.85 -22.18 -10.36
C ALA A 151 0.13 -21.69 -11.62
N GLY A 152 -0.89 -22.42 -12.06
CA GLY A 152 -1.70 -22.06 -13.22
C GLY A 152 -2.63 -20.89 -12.94
N THR A 153 -3.24 -20.36 -14.00
CA THR A 153 -4.10 -19.17 -14.04
C THR A 153 -5.20 -19.11 -12.95
N PHE A 154 -5.69 -20.25 -12.48
CA PHE A 154 -6.77 -20.32 -11.48
C PHE A 154 -6.37 -21.14 -10.25
N ASP A 155 -5.08 -21.39 -10.08
CA ASP A 155 -4.57 -22.12 -8.93
C ASP A 155 -4.67 -21.25 -7.68
N SER A 156 -4.80 -21.93 -6.54
CA SER A 156 -4.99 -21.27 -5.25
C SER A 156 -3.68 -20.96 -4.56
N LEU A 157 -3.61 -19.79 -3.94
CA LEU A 157 -2.58 -19.42 -2.98
C LEU A 157 -3.11 -19.49 -1.55
N ASP A 158 -2.18 -19.66 -0.61
CA ASP A 158 -2.46 -19.65 0.83
C ASP A 158 -1.85 -18.38 1.45
N THR A 159 -2.72 -17.50 1.95
CA THR A 159 -2.35 -16.23 2.61
C THR A 159 -1.32 -16.41 3.73
N THR A 160 -1.31 -17.56 4.41
CA THR A 160 -0.37 -17.83 5.52
C THR A 160 1.07 -18.03 5.04
N ASN A 161 1.27 -18.22 3.73
CA ASN A 161 2.58 -18.29 3.06
C ASN A 161 3.02 -16.96 2.46
N LEU A 162 2.24 -15.88 2.61
CA LEU A 162 2.50 -14.58 1.99
C LEU A 162 2.63 -13.49 3.05
N HIS A 163 3.67 -12.65 2.91
CA HIS A 163 3.93 -11.51 3.78
C HIS A 163 4.31 -10.29 2.96
N ASN A 164 3.76 -9.13 3.33
CA ASN A 164 4.02 -7.81 2.72
C ASN A 164 3.87 -7.78 1.20
N PHE A 165 2.85 -8.48 0.71
CA PHE A 165 2.38 -8.36 -0.67
C PHE A 165 0.99 -7.74 -0.66
N ALA A 166 0.76 -6.74 -1.51
CA ALA A 166 -0.60 -6.33 -1.83
C ALA A 166 -1.36 -7.50 -2.45
N GLY A 167 -2.70 -7.50 -2.41
CA GLY A 167 -3.51 -8.58 -2.97
C GLY A 167 -3.51 -9.88 -2.17
N LYS A 168 -3.01 -9.83 -0.93
CA LYS A 168 -3.06 -10.99 -0.02
C LYS A 168 -4.48 -11.36 0.40
N TYR A 169 -5.45 -10.44 0.33
CA TYR A 169 -6.80 -10.65 0.83
C TYR A 169 -7.84 -10.45 -0.26
N ARG A 170 -8.96 -11.18 -0.15
CA ARG A 170 -10.10 -11.07 -1.07
C ARG A 170 -10.66 -9.66 -1.15
N GLN A 171 -11.38 -9.36 -2.23
CA GLN A 171 -12.09 -8.09 -2.46
C GLN A 171 -12.78 -7.56 -1.19
N ALA A 172 -12.80 -6.22 -1.07
CA ALA A 172 -13.22 -5.45 0.10
C ALA A 172 -12.28 -5.49 1.32
N TYR A 173 -11.20 -6.27 1.28
CA TYR A 173 -10.18 -6.29 2.33
C TYR A 173 -8.82 -5.85 1.82
N GLY A 174 -8.26 -4.81 2.44
CA GLY A 174 -6.94 -4.30 2.13
C GLY A 174 -5.85 -5.07 2.86
N THR A 175 -4.68 -5.20 2.21
CA THR A 175 -3.45 -5.62 2.89
C THR A 175 -2.81 -4.41 3.53
N PRO A 176 -2.64 -4.37 4.86
CA PRO A 176 -2.07 -3.20 5.51
C PRO A 176 -0.54 -3.22 5.53
N PHE A 177 0.06 -2.04 5.60
CA PHE A 177 1.50 -1.79 5.61
C PHE A 177 1.85 -0.79 6.71
N ASP A 178 2.93 -1.08 7.43
CA ASP A 178 3.43 -0.31 8.58
C ASP A 178 4.77 0.33 8.19
N LEU A 179 4.82 1.66 8.11
CA LEU A 179 6.00 2.40 7.65
C LEU A 179 7.16 2.31 8.65
N GLU A 180 6.93 1.93 9.91
CA GLU A 180 7.99 1.65 10.89
C GLU A 180 8.94 0.55 10.37
N GLU A 181 8.44 -0.40 9.55
CA GLU A 181 9.26 -1.44 8.92
C GLU A 181 10.35 -0.89 7.99
N LEU A 182 10.16 0.34 7.49
CA LEU A 182 11.09 1.03 6.60
C LEU A 182 11.85 2.14 7.32
N GLU A 183 11.68 2.31 8.63
CA GLU A 183 12.39 3.33 9.39
C GLU A 183 13.92 3.09 9.30
N ASN A 184 14.67 4.16 9.05
CA ASN A 184 16.14 4.17 9.05
C ASN A 184 16.82 3.21 8.05
N ILE A 185 16.10 2.62 7.09
CA ILE A 185 16.71 1.76 6.05
C ILE A 185 17.54 2.57 5.05
N ASN A 186 17.17 3.83 4.83
CA ASN A 186 17.87 4.74 3.92
C ASN A 186 17.59 6.21 4.28
N PRO A 187 18.61 7.10 4.28
CA PRO A 187 18.41 8.52 4.59
C PRO A 187 17.54 9.28 3.59
N LEU A 188 17.35 8.77 2.36
CA LEU A 188 16.48 9.37 1.34
C LEU A 188 14.99 9.02 1.54
N LEU A 189 14.66 8.14 2.50
CA LEU A 189 13.29 7.86 2.88
C LEU A 189 12.94 8.58 4.17
N ASN A 190 11.88 9.38 4.14
CA ASN A 190 11.23 9.87 5.33
C ASN A 190 9.87 9.18 5.49
N VAL A 191 9.80 8.23 6.41
CA VAL A 191 8.57 7.48 6.75
C VAL A 191 7.46 8.37 7.33
N ASN A 192 7.81 9.55 7.86
CA ASN A 192 6.83 10.55 8.32
C ASN A 192 6.33 11.47 7.20
N ARG A 193 6.72 11.22 5.95
CA ARG A 193 6.35 12.04 4.79
C ARG A 193 6.42 11.24 3.48
N VAL A 194 5.70 10.12 3.43
CA VAL A 194 5.55 9.32 2.22
C VAL A 194 4.52 9.99 1.31
N THR A 195 4.97 10.43 0.13
CA THR A 195 4.12 11.13 -0.85
C THR A 195 3.67 10.22 -1.99
N HIS A 196 4.36 9.10 -2.18
CA HIS A 196 4.03 8.13 -3.23
C HIS A 196 4.03 6.70 -2.70
N VAL A 197 3.06 5.91 -3.17
CA VAL A 197 3.02 4.45 -3.01
C VAL A 197 3.11 3.85 -4.41
N ARG A 198 4.07 2.96 -4.63
CA ARG A 198 4.25 2.24 -5.91
C ARG A 198 3.89 0.77 -5.74
N ILE A 199 2.94 0.33 -6.56
CA ILE A 199 2.51 -1.06 -6.67
C ILE A 199 3.10 -1.64 -7.95
N ILE A 200 3.72 -2.81 -7.85
CA ILE A 200 4.33 -3.50 -8.97
C ILE A 200 3.77 -4.92 -9.00
N ASP A 201 3.17 -5.30 -10.13
CA ASP A 201 2.72 -6.67 -10.37
C ASP A 201 3.85 -7.68 -10.14
N VAL A 202 3.54 -8.77 -9.42
CA VAL A 202 4.46 -9.90 -9.32
C VAL A 202 4.22 -10.81 -10.51
N THR A 203 5.16 -10.84 -11.45
CA THR A 203 5.14 -11.88 -12.48
C THR A 203 5.37 -13.25 -11.83
N GLY A 204 4.30 -14.04 -11.71
CA GLY A 204 4.25 -15.35 -11.02
C GLY A 204 4.98 -16.50 -11.71
N CYS A 205 5.68 -16.22 -12.80
CA CYS A 205 6.43 -17.21 -13.56
C CYS A 205 7.59 -17.80 -12.71
N ILE A 206 7.77 -19.12 -12.68
CA ILE A 206 8.94 -19.73 -11.99
C ILE A 206 10.16 -19.94 -12.89
N GLU A 207 10.00 -19.69 -14.20
CA GLU A 207 11.05 -19.81 -15.20
C GLU A 207 12.08 -18.68 -15.09
N VAL A 208 13.35 -19.00 -15.40
CA VAL A 208 14.47 -18.08 -15.20
C VAL A 208 14.29 -16.73 -15.88
N SER A 209 13.63 -16.69 -17.03
CA SER A 209 13.50 -15.48 -17.85
C SER A 209 12.61 -14.40 -17.23
N TYR A 210 11.63 -14.79 -16.41
CA TYR A 210 10.56 -13.88 -15.94
C TYR A 210 10.26 -13.98 -14.46
N ARG A 211 10.96 -14.86 -13.72
CA ARG A 211 10.65 -15.06 -12.30
C ARG A 211 10.99 -13.88 -11.43
N SER A 212 10.07 -13.59 -10.53
CA SER A 212 10.25 -12.64 -9.43
C SER A 212 10.88 -13.33 -8.22
N TYR A 213 11.58 -12.54 -7.39
CA TYR A 213 12.10 -12.99 -6.10
C TYR A 213 11.61 -12.10 -4.98
N ASP A 214 11.42 -12.70 -3.81
CA ASP A 214 11.10 -12.00 -2.58
C ASP A 214 12.36 -11.41 -1.91
N SER A 215 12.18 -10.75 -0.76
CA SER A 215 13.28 -10.11 -0.01
C SER A 215 14.33 -11.08 0.55
N GLN A 216 14.04 -12.39 0.58
CA GLN A 216 14.95 -13.45 1.05
C GLN A 216 15.54 -14.27 -0.10
N GLY A 217 15.21 -13.91 -1.35
CA GLY A 217 15.67 -14.60 -2.55
C GLY A 217 14.89 -15.88 -2.86
N HIS A 218 13.72 -16.11 -2.26
CA HIS A 218 12.80 -17.17 -2.69
C HIS A 218 12.16 -16.79 -4.02
N LYS A 219 11.96 -17.78 -4.90
CA LYS A 219 11.17 -17.56 -6.11
C LYS A 219 9.71 -17.40 -5.71
N ILE A 220 9.01 -16.51 -6.39
CA ILE A 220 7.57 -16.32 -6.17
C ILE A 220 6.81 -17.07 -7.27
N ASN A 221 5.83 -17.87 -6.86
CA ASN A 221 4.96 -18.64 -7.75
C ASN A 221 3.51 -18.20 -7.53
N ASP A 222 3.18 -17.06 -8.12
CA ASP A 222 1.83 -16.48 -8.20
C ASP A 222 1.08 -17.08 -9.42
N PRO A 223 -0.26 -17.13 -9.47
CA PRO A 223 -0.99 -17.64 -10.63
C PRO A 223 -0.52 -17.00 -11.94
N TRP A 224 0.06 -17.81 -12.82
CA TRP A 224 0.61 -17.33 -14.09
C TRP A 224 0.64 -18.47 -15.13
N PRO A 225 0.39 -18.21 -16.42
CA PRO A 225 0.07 -16.92 -17.01
C PRO A 225 -1.39 -16.51 -16.77
N THR A 226 -1.66 -15.21 -16.80
CA THR A 226 -2.99 -14.61 -16.75
C THR A 226 -3.28 -13.86 -18.05
N PRO A 227 -3.39 -14.57 -19.22
CA PRO A 227 -3.40 -13.96 -20.55
C PRO A 227 -4.72 -13.28 -20.92
N PHE A 228 -5.16 -12.34 -20.10
CA PHE A 228 -6.42 -11.61 -20.21
C PHE A 228 -6.17 -10.09 -20.17
N SER A 229 -7.17 -9.32 -20.61
CA SER A 229 -7.12 -7.86 -20.44
C SER A 229 -7.11 -7.42 -18.97
N THR A 230 -7.57 -8.30 -18.08
CA THR A 230 -7.58 -8.19 -16.61
C THR A 230 -6.44 -8.97 -15.95
N GLY A 231 -5.38 -9.31 -16.68
CA GLY A 231 -4.30 -10.12 -16.12
C GLY A 231 -3.44 -9.36 -15.12
N GLY A 232 -2.88 -10.09 -14.14
CA GLY A 232 -1.96 -9.56 -13.15
C GLY A 232 -2.69 -8.85 -12.03
N PHE A 233 -1.98 -8.00 -11.29
CA PHE A 233 -2.58 -7.30 -10.16
C PHE A 233 -3.73 -6.36 -10.55
N ASP A 234 -4.91 -6.55 -9.95
CA ASP A 234 -6.12 -5.73 -10.17
C ASP A 234 -6.30 -4.71 -9.04
N LEU A 235 -5.75 -3.51 -9.22
CA LEU A 235 -5.74 -2.45 -8.20
C LEU A 235 -7.13 -1.78 -8.05
N ASP A 236 -7.70 -1.82 -6.85
CA ASP A 236 -8.95 -1.13 -6.48
C ASP A 236 -8.67 0.22 -5.81
N ALA A 237 -7.80 0.27 -4.79
CA ALA A 237 -7.47 1.53 -4.11
C ALA A 237 -6.23 1.43 -3.21
N VAL A 238 -5.78 2.58 -2.71
CA VAL A 238 -4.89 2.68 -1.55
C VAL A 238 -5.52 3.61 -0.52
N GLY A 239 -5.86 3.07 0.64
CA GLY A 239 -6.47 3.79 1.77
C GLY A 239 -5.43 4.15 2.82
N VAL A 240 -5.52 5.36 3.36
CA VAL A 240 -4.57 5.93 4.33
C VAL A 240 -5.18 5.93 5.74
N ILE A 241 -4.41 5.46 6.71
CA ILE A 241 -4.76 5.38 8.14
C ILE A 241 -4.09 6.51 8.93
N HIS A 242 -2.80 6.75 8.65
CA HIS A 242 -2.04 7.82 9.27
C HIS A 242 -1.47 8.76 8.20
N GLU A 243 -1.77 10.05 8.33
CA GLU A 243 -1.24 11.10 7.48
C GLU A 243 -0.82 12.29 8.31
N LYS A 244 0.07 13.12 7.78
CA LYS A 244 0.44 14.40 8.40
C LYS A 244 -0.02 15.53 7.50
N THR A 245 -0.94 16.35 8.01
CA THR A 245 -1.28 17.62 7.36
C THR A 245 -0.07 18.55 7.42
N VAL A 246 0.26 19.16 6.28
CA VAL A 246 1.31 20.19 6.17
C VAL A 246 0.59 21.53 6.12
N LEU A 247 0.40 22.17 7.28
CA LEU A 247 -0.40 23.40 7.40
C LEU A 247 0.27 24.59 6.71
N ALA A 248 1.61 24.60 6.67
CA ALA A 248 2.40 25.70 6.14
C ALA A 248 2.73 25.57 4.65
N ASP A 249 2.15 24.60 3.94
CA ASP A 249 2.20 24.51 2.47
C ASP A 249 1.08 25.39 1.87
N PHE A 250 1.32 26.70 1.82
CA PHE A 250 0.30 27.67 1.40
C PHE A 250 0.12 27.72 -0.12
N ASN A 251 1.10 27.23 -0.88
CA ASN A 251 1.03 27.17 -2.34
C ASN A 251 0.49 25.82 -2.86
N GLY A 252 0.41 24.80 -2.02
CA GLY A 252 -0.11 23.47 -2.32
C GLY A 252 0.84 22.62 -3.18
N ASP A 253 2.14 22.89 -3.15
CA ASP A 253 3.15 22.14 -3.91
C ASP A 253 3.69 20.91 -3.17
N GLY A 254 3.23 20.68 -1.94
CA GLY A 254 3.60 19.58 -1.06
C GLY A 254 4.87 19.84 -0.24
N ILE A 255 5.48 21.03 -0.32
CA ILE A 255 6.79 21.33 0.26
C ILE A 255 6.79 22.71 0.94
N VAL A 256 6.88 22.76 2.28
CA VAL A 256 7.13 24.03 2.99
C VAL A 256 8.52 24.55 2.66
N ASN A 257 8.62 25.70 2.00
CA ASN A 257 9.88 26.30 1.61
C ASN A 257 9.80 27.85 1.55
N PHE A 258 10.78 28.50 0.91
CA PHE A 258 10.81 29.96 0.77
C PHE A 258 9.58 30.54 0.05
N TYR A 259 8.90 29.78 -0.80
CA TYR A 259 7.66 30.20 -1.44
C TYR A 259 6.54 30.35 -0.42
N ASP A 260 6.36 29.40 0.50
CA ASP A 260 5.36 29.49 1.56
C ASP A 260 5.69 30.60 2.54
N TYR A 261 6.96 30.73 2.91
CA TYR A 261 7.39 31.88 3.69
C TYR A 261 7.08 33.22 3.02
N SER A 262 7.21 33.30 1.69
CA SER A 262 6.87 34.54 0.99
C SER A 262 5.37 34.85 1.02
N ILE A 263 4.52 33.83 0.97
CA ILE A 263 3.06 33.96 1.13
C ILE A 263 2.75 34.41 2.56
N PHE A 264 3.33 33.74 3.55
CA PHE A 264 3.20 34.09 4.96
C PHE A 264 3.64 35.53 5.26
N ALA A 265 4.83 35.91 4.79
CA ALA A 265 5.40 37.23 5.01
C ALA A 265 4.55 38.34 4.39
N ALA A 266 3.85 38.07 3.29
CA ALA A 266 2.92 39.03 2.68
C ALA A 266 1.68 39.29 3.55
N ALA A 267 1.26 38.30 4.34
CA ALA A 267 0.11 38.36 5.21
C ALA A 267 0.46 38.61 6.70
N TYR A 268 1.75 38.70 7.05
CA TYR A 268 2.21 38.87 8.42
C TYR A 268 1.65 40.15 9.10
N LEU A 269 1.25 40.03 10.37
CA LEU A 269 0.62 41.06 11.20
C LEU A 269 -0.74 41.56 10.67
N SER A 270 -1.45 40.74 9.90
CA SER A 270 -2.79 41.08 9.42
C SER A 270 -3.88 40.24 10.10
N LYS A 271 -5.14 40.68 9.97
CA LYS A 271 -6.34 40.03 10.51
C LYS A 271 -7.54 40.25 9.57
N PRO A 272 -8.69 39.56 9.77
CA PRO A 272 -9.87 39.75 8.94
C PRO A 272 -10.27 41.22 8.77
N GLY A 273 -10.32 41.65 7.50
CA GLY A 273 -10.62 43.03 7.10
C GLY A 273 -9.42 43.81 6.58
N ASP A 274 -8.19 43.35 6.85
CA ASP A 274 -6.99 43.92 6.27
C ASP A 274 -6.83 43.48 4.80
N GLY A 275 -6.28 44.36 3.95
CA GLY A 275 -6.18 44.10 2.50
C GLY A 275 -5.18 43.00 2.12
N ASN A 276 -4.28 42.65 3.03
CA ASN A 276 -3.29 41.57 2.89
C ASN A 276 -3.61 40.35 3.75
N TRP A 277 -4.80 40.28 4.36
CA TRP A 277 -5.23 39.12 5.12
C TRP A 277 -5.37 37.89 4.21
N ASP A 278 -4.73 36.80 4.61
CA ASP A 278 -4.84 35.51 3.95
C ASP A 278 -5.12 34.42 4.99
N GLN A 279 -6.36 33.93 5.02
CA GLN A 279 -6.79 32.93 5.99
C GLN A 279 -5.93 31.67 5.96
N ARG A 280 -5.26 31.35 4.85
CA ARG A 280 -4.38 30.18 4.75
C ARG A 280 -3.18 30.28 5.70
N CYS A 281 -2.77 31.48 6.08
CA CYS A 281 -1.61 31.71 6.94
C CYS A 281 -1.95 31.73 8.45
N ASP A 282 -3.24 31.64 8.82
CA ASP A 282 -3.72 31.54 10.22
C ASP A 282 -3.71 30.08 10.67
N ILE A 283 -2.50 29.58 10.95
CA ILE A 283 -2.22 28.16 11.21
C ILE A 283 -1.84 27.87 12.67
N SER A 284 -1.90 28.88 13.53
CA SER A 284 -1.78 28.70 14.97
C SER A 284 -2.86 27.74 15.50
N GLU A 285 -2.54 27.04 16.60
CA GLU A 285 -3.40 26.03 17.21
C GLU A 285 -3.66 26.43 18.68
N PRO A 286 -4.86 26.95 19.02
CA PRO A 286 -5.99 27.25 18.12
C PRO A 286 -5.76 28.51 17.27
N ALA A 287 -6.39 28.55 16.08
CA ALA A 287 -6.37 29.73 15.22
C ALA A 287 -7.04 30.92 15.91
N ASP A 288 -6.41 32.10 15.85
CA ASP A 288 -6.85 33.29 16.58
C ASP A 288 -7.26 34.46 15.68
N ASN A 289 -7.27 34.27 14.36
CA ASN A 289 -7.53 35.28 13.33
C ASN A 289 -6.51 36.41 13.28
N VAL A 290 -5.28 36.16 13.73
CA VAL A 290 -4.15 37.08 13.62
C VAL A 290 -2.95 36.32 13.11
N ILE A 291 -2.44 36.68 11.93
CA ILE A 291 -1.18 36.09 11.46
C ILE A 291 -0.04 36.76 12.21
N ASP A 292 0.56 36.05 13.15
CA ASP A 292 1.64 36.56 13.97
C ASP A 292 2.75 35.51 14.22
N MET A 293 3.48 35.68 15.32
CA MET A 293 4.57 34.79 15.68
C MET A 293 4.08 33.35 15.95
N LEU A 294 2.84 33.17 16.42
CA LEU A 294 2.28 31.84 16.71
C LEU A 294 2.16 31.01 15.42
N ASP A 295 1.70 31.62 14.33
CA ASP A 295 1.64 30.96 13.02
C ASP A 295 3.03 30.77 12.43
N PHE A 296 3.93 31.75 12.61
CA PHE A 296 5.31 31.65 12.13
C PHE A 296 6.05 30.48 12.80
N MET A 297 5.75 30.18 14.07
CA MET A 297 6.33 29.03 14.75
C MET A 297 5.95 27.70 14.10
N TRP A 298 4.69 27.55 13.65
CA TRP A 298 4.24 26.38 12.89
C TRP A 298 4.92 26.29 11.53
N LEU A 299 4.99 27.41 10.81
CA LEU A 299 5.72 27.49 9.55
C LEU A 299 7.17 27.04 9.71
N VAL A 300 7.87 27.53 10.73
CA VAL A 300 9.27 27.16 10.98
C VAL A 300 9.40 25.70 11.41
N ASP A 301 8.47 25.16 12.20
CA ASP A 301 8.50 23.74 12.57
C ASP A 301 8.38 22.85 11.33
N GLU A 302 7.39 23.12 10.47
CA GLU A 302 7.20 22.37 9.25
C GLU A 302 8.32 22.63 8.22
N TRP A 303 8.88 23.84 8.17
CA TRP A 303 10.03 24.15 7.33
C TRP A 303 11.30 23.43 7.81
N LEU A 304 11.61 23.41 9.11
CA LEU A 304 12.78 22.68 9.62
C LEU A 304 12.65 21.18 9.42
N ASN A 305 11.42 20.67 9.43
CA ASN A 305 11.11 19.32 9.02
C ASN A 305 11.39 19.19 7.51
N THR A 306 10.84 20.02 6.62
CA THR A 306 11.08 19.96 5.16
C THR A 306 12.51 20.18 4.72
N GLU A 307 13.27 21.12 5.27
CA GLU A 307 14.66 21.38 4.88
C GLU A 307 15.60 20.24 5.28
N ARG A 308 15.34 19.55 6.39
CA ARG A 308 16.04 18.30 6.71
C ARG A 308 15.70 17.18 5.74
N TRP A 309 14.58 17.28 5.00
CA TRP A 309 14.17 16.34 3.96
C TRP A 309 14.88 16.55 2.60
N TYR A 310 15.59 17.68 2.40
CA TYR A 310 16.33 17.97 1.15
C TYR A 310 17.86 18.04 1.32
N ALA A 311 18.36 18.08 2.56
CA ALA A 311 19.77 18.29 2.86
C ALA A 311 20.55 17.01 3.23
N GLN A 312 20.01 15.81 2.96
CA GLN A 312 20.69 14.53 3.19
C GLN A 312 20.77 13.69 1.92
#